data_AF-A0A1Q9TQN5-F1
#
_entry.id   AF-A0A1Q9TQN5-F1
#
_cell.length_a   1.000
_cell.length_b   1.000
_cell.length_c   1.000
_cell.angle_alpha   90.00
_cell.angle_beta   90.00
_cell.angle_gamma   90.00
#
_symmetry.space_group_name_H-M   'P 1'
#
loop_
_entity.id
_entity.type
_entity.pdbx_description
1 polymer ?
#
loop_
_entity_poly.entity_id
_entity_poly.type
_entity_poly.pdbx_seq_one_letter_code
_entity_poly.pdbx_strand_id
1 'polypeptide(L)'
;MSVEIVSNLLAPGLLQSPLYARHVFCEGRLNDPMSVIDCLVKVRCARLESLTSDLRVFATFPEIGLICVPEAARREQALHLLRLIDSGRVRIHLVPRASILAGVISPFQIYQLRDGSRAATCDHTNGAIVINETSGVTRLQELARSALGSALPVDESIRTLKELST
;
A
#
# COMPACT_ATOMS: atom_id res chain seq x y z
N MET A 1 -7.82 -15.59 -4.28
CA MET A 1 -7.63 -14.40 -5.17
C MET A 1 -6.37 -13.65 -4.78
N SER A 2 -5.83 -12.75 -5.59
CA SER A 2 -4.71 -11.90 -5.15
C SER A 2 -4.79 -10.48 -5.68
N VAL A 3 -4.16 -9.56 -4.96
CA VAL A 3 -3.87 -8.20 -5.41
C VAL A 3 -2.39 -7.90 -5.20
N GLU A 4 -1.76 -7.38 -6.25
CA GLU A 4 -0.42 -6.80 -6.21
C GLU A 4 -0.55 -5.29 -6.22
N ILE A 5 0.02 -4.61 -5.23
CA ILE A 5 -0.09 -3.18 -5.01
C ILE A 5 1.30 -2.57 -5.07
N VAL A 6 1.48 -1.58 -5.93
CA VAL A 6 2.71 -0.78 -5.97
C VAL A 6 2.35 0.66 -5.65
N SER A 7 3.00 1.23 -4.64
CA SER A 7 2.84 2.63 -4.27
C SER A 7 4.13 3.38 -4.50
N ASN A 8 4.04 4.59 -5.03
CA ASN A 8 5.20 5.42 -5.37
C ASN A 8 5.81 6.15 -4.18
N LEU A 9 5.09 6.26 -3.06
CA LEU A 9 5.56 7.03 -1.90
C LEU A 9 5.07 6.47 -0.57
N LEU A 10 3.75 6.49 -0.34
CA LEU A 10 3.16 6.15 0.96
C LEU A 10 2.83 4.66 1.07
N ALA A 11 2.74 4.13 2.29
CA ALA A 11 2.15 2.83 2.53
C ALA A 11 0.75 2.72 1.85
N PRO A 12 0.45 1.61 1.15
CA PRO A 12 -0.83 1.44 0.46
C PRO A 12 -2.02 1.67 1.37
N GLY A 13 -3.02 2.43 0.90
CA GLY A 13 -4.19 2.79 1.70
C GLY A 13 -4.92 1.60 2.33
N LEU A 14 -4.91 0.44 1.66
CA LEU A 14 -5.50 -0.81 2.16
C LEU A 14 -4.79 -1.38 3.41
N LEU A 15 -3.53 -1.00 3.62
CA LEU A 15 -2.65 -1.50 4.68
C LEU A 15 -2.36 -0.43 5.74
N GLN A 16 -3.07 0.70 5.73
CA GLN A 16 -2.82 1.81 6.65
C GLN A 16 -3.47 1.59 8.01
N SER A 17 -2.75 1.92 9.08
CA SER A 17 -3.25 2.00 10.45
C SER A 17 -4.02 3.31 10.69
N PRO A 18 -4.83 3.41 11.75
CA PRO A 18 -5.64 4.60 12.02
C PRO A 18 -4.87 5.92 12.12
N LEU A 19 -3.75 6.00 12.85
CA LEU A 19 -2.97 7.24 12.99
C LEU A 19 -2.29 7.62 11.66
N TYR A 20 -1.79 6.63 10.92
CA TYR A 20 -1.18 6.87 9.62
C TYR A 20 -2.22 7.34 8.60
N ALA A 21 -3.36 6.66 8.51
CA ALA A 21 -4.47 7.05 7.64
C ALA A 21 -4.99 8.45 8.00
N ARG A 22 -5.09 8.77 9.30
CA ARG A 22 -5.49 10.10 9.77
C ARG A 22 -4.52 11.17 9.26
N HIS A 23 -3.21 10.94 9.42
CA HIS A 23 -2.19 11.86 8.94
C HIS A 23 -2.33 12.11 7.43
N VAL A 24 -2.45 11.05 6.62
CA VAL A 24 -2.65 11.18 5.17
C VAL A 24 -3.93 11.96 4.82
N PHE A 25 -5.04 11.71 5.51
CA PHE A 25 -6.29 12.41 5.24
C PHE A 25 -6.23 13.89 5.65
N CYS A 26 -5.61 14.23 6.77
CA CYS A 26 -5.46 15.62 7.20
C CYS A 26 -4.68 16.45 6.16
N GLU A 27 -3.60 15.90 5.58
CA GLU A 27 -2.84 16.58 4.52
C GLU A 27 -3.63 16.74 3.21
N GLY A 28 -4.45 15.75 2.86
CA GLY A 28 -5.21 15.75 1.61
C GLY A 28 -6.57 16.45 1.65
N ARG A 29 -7.09 16.79 2.84
CA ARG A 29 -8.46 17.29 3.05
C ARG A 29 -8.50 18.44 4.05
N LEU A 30 -7.73 19.49 3.77
CA LEU A 30 -7.49 20.64 4.66
C LEU A 30 -8.76 21.34 5.17
N ASN A 31 -9.86 21.28 4.42
CA ASN A 31 -11.10 21.97 4.74
C ASN A 31 -12.18 21.05 5.34
N ASP A 32 -11.95 19.74 5.39
CA ASP A 32 -12.95 18.80 5.92
C ASP A 32 -12.94 18.83 7.47
N PRO A 33 -14.12 18.82 8.12
CA PRO A 33 -14.20 18.71 9.57
C PRO A 33 -13.54 17.43 10.10
N MET A 34 -12.96 17.47 11.30
CA MET A 34 -12.30 16.30 11.89
C MET A 34 -13.23 15.09 12.05
N SER A 35 -14.53 15.29 12.25
CA SER A 35 -15.52 14.21 12.26
C SER A 35 -15.63 13.47 10.92
N VAL A 36 -15.45 14.17 9.80
CA VAL A 36 -15.40 13.58 8.45
C VAL A 36 -14.11 12.78 8.31
N ILE A 37 -12.97 13.34 8.72
CA ILE A 37 -11.68 12.64 8.73
C ILE A 37 -11.77 11.34 9.53
N ASP A 38 -12.36 11.37 10.72
CA ASP A 38 -12.56 10.19 11.58
C ASP A 38 -13.39 9.10 10.88
N CYS A 39 -14.45 9.50 10.17
CA CYS A 39 -15.27 8.59 9.38
C CYS A 39 -14.45 7.93 8.25
N LEU A 40 -13.70 8.73 7.50
CA LEU A 40 -12.86 8.25 6.40
C LEU A 40 -11.76 7.29 6.88
N VAL A 41 -11.14 7.56 8.03
CA VAL A 41 -10.15 6.67 8.66
C VAL A 41 -10.80 5.33 9.00
N LYS A 42 -11.98 5.32 9.64
CA LYS A 42 -12.70 4.08 9.96
C LYS A 42 -12.99 3.25 8.70
N VAL A 43 -13.51 3.89 7.65
CA VAL A 43 -13.81 3.22 6.38
C VAL A 43 -12.55 2.64 5.73
N ARG A 44 -11.43 3.37 5.75
CA ARG A 44 -10.16 2.91 5.18
C ARG A 44 -9.61 1.71 5.93
N CYS A 45 -9.50 1.80 7.25
CA CYS A 45 -8.87 0.76 8.06
C CYS A 45 -9.72 -0.51 8.18
N ALA A 46 -11.06 -0.42 8.03
CA ALA A 46 -11.93 -1.60 7.99
C ALA A 46 -11.92 -2.35 6.64
N ARG A 47 -11.33 -1.75 5.58
CA ARG A 47 -11.49 -2.26 4.21
C ARG A 47 -10.85 -3.64 4.00
N LEU A 48 -9.65 -3.89 4.53
CA LEU A 48 -9.01 -5.20 4.32
C LEU A 48 -9.76 -6.33 5.04
N GLU A 49 -10.31 -6.04 6.22
CA GLU A 49 -11.07 -6.99 7.02
C GLU A 49 -12.44 -7.31 6.41
N SER A 50 -13.05 -6.36 5.71
CA SER A 50 -14.32 -6.58 5.00
C SER A 50 -14.15 -7.36 3.68
N LEU A 51 -12.91 -7.52 3.19
CA LEU A 51 -12.60 -8.34 2.02
C LEU A 51 -12.48 -9.81 2.39
N THR A 52 -12.68 -10.67 1.39
CA THR A 52 -12.65 -12.12 1.57
C THR A 52 -11.33 -12.61 2.19
N SER A 53 -11.44 -13.60 3.08
CA SER A 53 -10.29 -14.15 3.83
C SER A 53 -9.25 -14.82 2.92
N ASP A 54 -9.64 -15.29 1.73
CA ASP A 54 -8.75 -15.90 0.74
C ASP A 54 -7.98 -14.87 -0.13
N LEU A 55 -8.19 -13.57 0.08
CA LEU A 55 -7.43 -12.53 -0.60
C LEU A 55 -5.99 -12.48 -0.09
N ARG A 56 -5.05 -12.67 -1.02
CA ARG A 56 -3.61 -12.49 -0.81
C ARG A 56 -3.19 -11.09 -1.26
N VAL A 57 -2.50 -10.34 -0.42
CA VAL A 57 -2.00 -9.00 -0.74
C VAL A 57 -0.48 -9.03 -0.85
N PHE A 58 0.03 -8.51 -1.95
CA PHE A 58 1.46 -8.27 -2.17
C PHE A 58 1.66 -6.78 -2.33
N ALA A 59 2.51 -6.17 -1.52
CA ALA A 59 2.71 -4.72 -1.53
C ALA A 59 4.18 -4.36 -1.67
N THR A 60 4.47 -3.49 -2.64
CA THR A 60 5.80 -2.90 -2.84
C THR A 60 5.70 -1.38 -2.72
N PHE A 61 6.42 -0.78 -1.77
CA PHE A 61 6.40 0.67 -1.57
C PHE A 61 7.66 1.19 -0.86
N PRO A 62 8.04 2.47 -1.04
CA PRO A 62 9.20 3.05 -0.37
C PRO A 62 9.11 3.11 1.16
N GLU A 63 10.21 2.77 1.84
CA GLU A 63 10.33 2.93 3.30
C GLU A 63 10.26 4.40 3.73
N ILE A 64 10.61 5.33 2.83
CA ILE A 64 10.57 6.77 3.12
C ILE A 64 9.17 7.26 3.49
N GLY A 65 8.11 6.64 2.95
CA GLY A 65 6.73 6.93 3.31
C GLY A 65 6.41 6.58 4.77
N LEU A 66 7.14 5.66 5.37
CA LEU A 66 7.03 5.35 6.80
C LEU A 66 7.93 6.28 7.64
N ILE A 67 9.11 6.64 7.13
CA ILE A 67 10.09 7.42 7.89
C ILE A 67 9.63 8.88 8.08
N CYS A 68 9.08 9.50 7.04
CA CYS A 68 8.81 10.93 6.98
C CYS A 68 7.45 11.36 7.55
N VAL A 69 6.71 10.46 8.20
CA VAL A 69 5.46 10.80 8.92
C VAL A 69 5.75 11.01 10.42
N PRO A 70 4.81 11.62 11.19
CA PRO A 70 4.97 11.77 12.63
C PRO A 70 5.29 10.44 13.33
N GLU A 71 6.15 10.48 14.35
CA GLU A 71 6.67 9.28 15.02
C GLU A 71 5.57 8.33 15.50
N ALA A 72 4.52 8.85 16.13
CA ALA A 72 3.41 8.02 16.61
C ALA A 72 2.71 7.27 15.46
N ALA A 73 2.51 7.92 14.31
CA ALA A 73 1.93 7.30 13.12
C ALA A 73 2.87 6.27 12.49
N ARG A 74 4.18 6.57 12.42
CA ARG A 74 5.20 5.64 11.94
C ARG A 74 5.22 4.35 12.75
N ARG A 75 5.27 4.46 14.08
CA ARG A 75 5.33 3.31 14.99
C ARG A 75 4.08 2.45 14.91
N GLU A 76 2.90 3.07 14.96
CA GLU A 76 1.63 2.35 14.84
C GLU A 76 1.52 1.65 13.48
N GLN A 77 1.88 2.34 12.40
CA GLN A 77 1.88 1.78 11.05
C GLN A 77 2.82 0.58 10.96
N ALA A 78 4.06 0.69 11.44
CA ALA A 78 5.03 -0.39 11.40
C ALA A 78 4.55 -1.64 12.18
N LEU A 79 4.03 -1.45 13.39
CA LEU A 79 3.44 -2.54 14.19
C LEU A 79 2.22 -3.16 13.49
N HIS A 80 1.38 -2.34 12.86
CA HIS A 80 0.22 -2.82 12.12
C HIS A 80 0.62 -3.68 10.92
N LEU A 81 1.60 -3.22 10.11
CA LEU A 81 2.11 -3.98 8.98
C LEU A 81 2.73 -5.32 9.41
N LEU A 82 3.46 -5.36 10.53
CA LEU A 82 4.00 -6.60 11.09
C LEU A 82 2.88 -7.58 11.47
N ARG A 83 1.78 -7.11 12.09
CA ARG A 83 0.61 -7.97 12.39
C ARG A 83 -0.05 -8.50 11.12
N LEU A 84 -0.13 -7.68 10.06
CA LEU A 84 -0.69 -8.11 8.77
C LEU A 84 0.20 -9.17 8.09
N ILE A 85 1.52 -9.04 8.19
CA ILE A 85 2.47 -10.05 7.71
C ILE A 85 2.29 -11.36 8.51
N ASP A 86 2.21 -11.28 9.83
CA ASP A 86 2.05 -12.44 10.73
C ASP A 86 0.74 -13.21 10.50
N SER A 87 -0.34 -12.51 10.11
CA SER A 87 -1.59 -13.17 9.66
C SER A 87 -1.41 -14.10 8.45
N GLY A 88 -0.26 -14.02 7.80
CA GLY A 88 0.08 -14.73 6.60
C GLY A 88 -0.59 -14.16 5.36
N ARG A 89 -1.60 -13.26 5.44
CA ARG A 89 -2.36 -12.75 4.27
C ARG A 89 -1.61 -11.74 3.42
N VAL A 90 -0.63 -11.04 4.01
CA VAL A 90 0.06 -9.91 3.38
C VAL A 90 1.55 -10.21 3.25
N ARG A 91 2.14 -9.89 2.10
CA ARG A 91 3.59 -9.83 1.89
C ARG A 91 3.98 -8.41 1.52
N ILE A 92 5.05 -7.91 2.13
CA ILE A 92 5.52 -6.54 1.96
C ILE A 92 6.98 -6.55 1.54
N HIS A 93 7.29 -5.76 0.53
CA HIS A 93 8.62 -5.43 0.08
C HIS A 93 8.82 -3.92 0.17
N LEU A 94 9.75 -3.49 1.01
CA LEU A 94 10.08 -2.08 1.14
C LEU A 94 11.13 -1.69 0.11
N VAL A 95 10.93 -0.57 -0.59
CA VAL A 95 11.99 0.03 -1.42
C VAL A 95 12.88 0.86 -0.49
N PRO A 96 14.20 0.60 -0.42
CA PRO A 96 15.08 1.28 0.52
C PRO A 96 15.22 2.76 0.17
N ARG A 97 15.50 3.62 1.16
CA ARG A 97 15.58 5.08 1.00
C ARG A 97 16.60 5.56 -0.05
N ALA A 98 17.59 4.73 -0.37
CA ALA A 98 18.60 5.01 -1.40
C ALA A 98 18.13 4.70 -2.83
N SER A 99 16.87 4.25 -2.99
CA SER A 99 16.27 3.88 -4.26
C SER A 99 14.96 4.62 -4.48
N ILE A 100 14.63 4.89 -5.75
CA ILE A 100 13.37 5.51 -6.14
C ILE A 100 12.68 4.66 -7.22
N LEU A 101 11.35 4.65 -7.20
CA LEU A 101 10.55 4.01 -8.24
C LEU A 101 10.25 5.00 -9.37
N ALA A 102 11.27 5.45 -10.11
CA ALA A 102 11.14 6.53 -11.08
C ALA A 102 10.06 6.29 -12.16
N GLY A 103 9.80 5.02 -12.53
CA GLY A 103 8.75 4.66 -13.48
C GLY A 103 7.34 4.57 -12.88
N VAL A 104 7.20 4.57 -11.54
CA VAL A 104 5.93 4.49 -10.82
C VAL A 104 5.54 5.89 -10.38
N ILE A 105 4.80 6.59 -11.23
CA ILE A 105 4.42 7.99 -10.98
C ILE A 105 3.12 8.13 -10.16
N SER A 106 2.35 7.06 -10.03
CA SER A 106 1.19 6.98 -9.15
C SER A 106 0.97 5.54 -8.67
N PRO A 107 0.24 5.33 -7.57
CA PRO A 107 -0.08 3.99 -7.09
C PRO A 107 -0.91 3.22 -8.12
N PHE A 108 -0.66 1.92 -8.22
CA PHE A 108 -1.49 1.02 -9.02
C PHE A 108 -1.64 -0.34 -8.36
N GLN A 109 -2.69 -1.05 -8.76
CA GLN A 109 -3.06 -2.35 -8.22
C GLN A 109 -3.39 -3.30 -9.37
N ILE A 110 -2.93 -4.54 -9.30
CA ILE A 110 -3.22 -5.59 -10.27
C ILE A 110 -3.95 -6.71 -9.53
N TYR A 111 -5.15 -7.04 -10.00
CA TYR A 111 -6.03 -8.03 -9.41
C TYR A 111 -6.03 -9.31 -10.23
N GLN A 112 -5.94 -10.44 -9.54
CA GLN A 112 -6.20 -11.77 -10.08
C GLN A 112 -7.52 -12.28 -9.49
N LEU A 113 -8.55 -12.35 -10.34
CA LEU A 113 -9.90 -12.74 -9.95
C LEU A 113 -10.07 -14.27 -9.93
N ARG A 114 -11.19 -14.75 -9.37
CA ARG A 114 -11.47 -16.19 -9.19
C ARG A 114 -11.63 -16.94 -10.50
N ASP A 115 -12.15 -16.26 -11.52
CA ASP A 115 -12.33 -16.80 -12.88
C ASP A 115 -11.03 -16.81 -13.70
N GLY A 116 -9.90 -16.40 -13.11
CA GLY A 116 -8.62 -16.31 -13.80
C GLY A 116 -8.41 -15.01 -14.58
N SER A 117 -9.43 -14.15 -14.69
CA SER A 117 -9.29 -12.85 -15.31
C SER A 117 -8.42 -11.91 -14.48
N ARG A 118 -7.87 -10.89 -15.16
CA ARG A 118 -7.05 -9.85 -14.57
C ARG A 118 -7.63 -8.49 -14.86
N ALA A 119 -7.57 -7.61 -13.87
CA ALA A 119 -7.88 -6.21 -14.00
C ALA A 119 -6.83 -5.41 -13.23
N ALA A 120 -6.67 -4.14 -13.55
CA ALA A 120 -5.81 -3.25 -12.80
C ALA A 120 -6.50 -1.92 -12.53
N THR A 121 -6.02 -1.20 -11.53
CA THR A 121 -6.42 0.18 -11.27
C THR A 121 -5.18 1.04 -11.14
N CYS A 122 -5.20 2.25 -11.70
CA CYS A 122 -4.20 3.28 -11.48
C CYS A 122 -4.85 4.46 -10.78
N ASP A 123 -4.30 4.86 -9.64
CA ASP A 123 -4.82 5.96 -8.85
C ASP A 123 -4.27 7.30 -9.37
N HIS A 124 -5.04 8.36 -9.16
CA HIS A 124 -4.62 9.76 -9.26
C HIS A 124 -5.28 10.55 -8.12
N THR A 125 -4.90 11.81 -7.92
CA THR A 125 -5.31 12.60 -6.74
C THR A 125 -6.84 12.70 -6.54
N ASN A 126 -7.63 12.56 -7.62
CA ASN A 126 -9.08 12.72 -7.60
C ASN A 126 -9.84 11.44 -8.00
N GLY A 127 -9.21 10.27 -7.97
CA GLY A 127 -9.88 9.03 -8.36
C GLY A 127 -8.94 7.93 -8.81
N ALA A 128 -9.50 6.99 -9.57
CA ALA A 128 -8.74 5.91 -10.18
C ALA A 128 -9.33 5.55 -11.53
N ILE A 129 -8.49 5.02 -12.41
CA ILE A 129 -8.89 4.47 -13.71
C ILE A 129 -8.82 2.95 -13.62
N VAL A 130 -9.84 2.28 -14.16
CA VAL A 130 -9.86 0.82 -14.30
C VAL A 130 -9.29 0.44 -15.66
N ILE A 131 -8.39 -0.54 -15.67
CA ILE A 131 -7.68 -1.06 -16.83
C ILE A 131 -8.01 -2.55 -16.92
N ASN A 132 -8.54 -2.99 -18.06
CA ASN A 132 -8.95 -4.38 -18.28
C ASN A 132 -8.43 -4.96 -19.59
N GLU A 133 -7.85 -4.13 -20.46
CA GLU A 133 -7.19 -4.58 -21.67
C GLU A 133 -5.86 -5.27 -21.35
N THR A 134 -5.60 -6.39 -22.02
CA THR A 134 -4.44 -7.27 -21.74
C THR A 134 -3.11 -6.53 -21.82
N SER A 135 -2.93 -5.62 -22.78
CA SER A 135 -1.69 -4.85 -22.95
C SER A 135 -1.43 -3.89 -21.78
N GLY A 136 -2.48 -3.22 -21.30
CA GLY A 136 -2.42 -2.31 -20.14
C GLY A 136 -2.05 -3.06 -18.86
N VAL A 137 -2.72 -4.18 -18.59
CA VAL A 137 -2.40 -5.04 -17.44
C VAL A 137 -0.97 -5.58 -17.53
N THR A 138 -0.54 -6.05 -18.70
CA THR A 138 0.82 -6.60 -18.91
C THR A 138 1.90 -5.55 -18.63
N ARG A 139 1.71 -4.31 -19.12
CA ARG A 139 2.62 -3.20 -18.85
C ARG A 139 2.75 -2.91 -17.36
N LEU A 140 1.65 -2.92 -16.60
CA LEU A 140 1.69 -2.70 -15.16
C LEU A 140 2.39 -3.86 -14.42
N GLN A 141 2.25 -5.09 -14.89
CA GLN A 141 2.97 -6.24 -14.34
C GLN A 141 4.49 -6.15 -14.56
N GLU A 142 4.93 -5.66 -15.72
CA GLU A 142 6.35 -5.36 -15.97
C GLU A 142 6.87 -4.28 -15.01
N LEU A 143 6.08 -3.23 -14.79
CA LEU A 143 6.44 -2.17 -13.86
C LEU A 143 6.49 -2.67 -12.41
N ALA A 144 5.56 -3.53 -12.01
CA ALA A 144 5.57 -4.15 -10.67
C ALA A 144 6.79 -5.05 -10.45
N ARG A 145 7.16 -5.86 -11.46
CA ARG A 145 8.40 -6.65 -11.43
C ARG A 145 9.64 -5.78 -11.31
N SER A 146 9.71 -4.67 -12.03
CA SER A 146 10.80 -3.70 -11.93
C SER A 146 10.88 -3.07 -10.53
N ALA A 147 9.73 -2.69 -9.95
CA ALA A 147 9.65 -2.15 -8.60
C ALA A 147 10.10 -3.17 -7.55
N LEU A 148 9.68 -4.43 -7.68
CA LEU A 148 10.11 -5.52 -6.80
C LEU A 148 11.62 -5.77 -6.91
N GLY A 149 12.21 -5.68 -8.10
CA GLY A 149 13.66 -5.78 -8.30
C GLY A 149 14.47 -4.66 -7.63
N SER A 150 13.83 -3.55 -7.29
CA SER A 150 14.43 -2.44 -6.53
C SER A 150 14.12 -2.51 -5.03
N ALA A 151 13.33 -3.48 -4.59
CA ALA A 151 12.88 -3.59 -3.21
C ALA A 151 13.77 -4.55 -2.39
N LEU A 152 13.74 -4.37 -1.08
CA LEU A 152 14.41 -5.24 -0.13
C LEU A 152 13.79 -6.66 -0.17
N PRO A 153 14.58 -7.70 0.12
CA PRO A 153 14.04 -9.02 0.44
C PRO A 153 13.03 -8.97 1.59
N VAL A 154 12.17 -9.98 1.69
CA VAL A 154 11.08 -10.02 2.69
C VAL A 154 11.62 -9.90 4.11
N ASP A 155 12.66 -10.67 4.45
CA ASP A 155 13.23 -10.69 5.81
C ASP A 155 13.86 -9.34 6.19
N GLU A 156 14.48 -8.66 5.23
CA GLU A 156 15.03 -7.32 5.44
C GLU A 156 13.93 -6.27 5.59
N SER A 157 12.86 -6.38 4.80
CA SER A 157 11.67 -5.53 4.95
C SER A 157 11.06 -5.69 6.35
N ILE A 158 10.96 -6.93 6.86
CA ILE A 158 10.50 -7.21 8.22
C ILE A 158 11.43 -6.60 9.27
N ARG A 159 12.75 -6.72 9.09
CA ARG A 159 13.75 -6.11 9.98
C ARG A 159 13.59 -4.60 10.03
N THR A 160 13.49 -3.93 8.88
CA THR A 160 13.24 -2.49 8.80
C THR A 160 11.93 -2.10 9.51
N LEU A 161 10.84 -2.86 9.32
CA LEU A 161 9.59 -2.58 10.02
C LEU A 161 9.71 -2.73 11.54
N LYS A 162 10.49 -3.69 12.03
CA LYS A 162 10.77 -3.83 13.47
C LYS A 162 11.51 -2.61 14.01
N GLU A 163 12.53 -2.13 13.30
CA GLU A 163 13.26 -0.91 13.68
C GLU A 163 12.35 0.32 13.69
N LEU A 164 11.46 0.47 12.71
CA LEU A 164 10.52 1.60 12.65
C LEU A 164 9.41 1.54 13.72
N SER A 165 9.25 0.40 14.40
CA SER A 165 8.28 0.22 15.49
C SER A 165 8.82 0.59 16.87
N THR A 166 10.14 0.70 17.01
CA THR A 166 10.81 1.07 18.27
C THR A 166 10.73 2.55 18.58
#